data_AF-A0A964PD25-F1
#
_entry.id   AF-A0A964PD25-F1
#
_cell.length_a   1.000
_cell.length_b   1.000
_cell.length_c   1.000
_cell.angle_alpha   90.00
_cell.angle_beta   90.00
_cell.angle_gamma   90.00
#
_symmetry.space_group_name_H-M   'P 1'
#
loop_
_entity.id
_entity.type
_entity.pdbx_description
1 polymer ?
#
loop_
_entity_poly.entity_id
_entity_poly.type
_entity_poly.pdbx_seq_one_letter_code
_entity_poly.pdbx_strand_id
1 'polypeptide(L)'
;MNALADQRVADYLNESFVCTYLKVGTFQVVKGQKQGGNVASYFCLHDGGVLHVVPGQVNADKLLAESRWAYETRKAARTVATNLVRETTDMKKYKDQVTRAHAERYYLEQQLMAGMMPGGMMQGGMNQGGMQQGGGMMQGPVLNVPLGKNGSVLLPGSLPRHLVPQSQAHWLLARQPLAKLDTVYPVVWTQMLNEQLSTLPVVKR
;
A
#
# COMPACT_ATOMS: atom_id res chain seq x y z
N MET A 1 -4.31 14.42 15.37
CA MET A 1 -2.85 14.66 15.54
C MET A 1 -2.15 14.31 14.23
N ASN A 2 -1.19 15.10 13.77
CA ASN A 2 -0.44 14.81 12.54
C ASN A 2 0.39 13.52 12.74
N ALA A 3 0.33 12.56 11.81
CA ALA A 3 1.07 11.31 11.92
C ALA A 3 2.58 11.50 12.11
N LEU A 4 3.16 12.51 11.45
CA LEU A 4 4.59 12.81 11.54
C LEU A 4 4.99 13.51 12.85
N ALA A 5 4.03 13.93 13.67
CA ALA A 5 4.28 14.52 14.99
C ALA A 5 4.16 13.48 16.12
N ASP A 6 3.83 12.23 15.81
CA ASP A 6 3.73 11.16 16.81
C ASP A 6 5.11 10.53 17.07
N GLN A 7 5.53 10.51 18.32
CA GLN A 7 6.84 9.99 18.72
C GLN A 7 7.04 8.52 18.32
N ARG A 8 5.99 7.69 18.39
CA ARG A 8 6.07 6.27 18.05
C ARG A 8 6.37 6.06 16.57
N VAL A 9 5.83 6.94 15.73
CA VAL A 9 6.12 6.95 14.29
C VAL A 9 7.57 7.38 14.06
N ALA A 10 8.01 8.45 14.72
CA ALA A 10 9.38 8.94 14.58
C ALA A 10 10.42 7.89 15.01
N ASP A 11 10.24 7.26 16.17
CA ASP A 11 11.14 6.23 16.70
C ASP A 11 11.25 5.07 15.72
N TYR A 12 10.10 4.53 15.27
CA TYR A 12 10.08 3.40 14.35
C TYR A 12 10.71 3.75 12.99
N LEU A 13 10.43 4.93 12.45
CA LEU A 13 10.97 5.36 11.16
C LEU A 13 12.49 5.54 11.22
N ASN A 14 13.02 6.14 12.30
CA ASN A 14 14.45 6.33 12.50
C ASN A 14 15.20 5.00 12.69
N GLU A 15 14.59 4.02 13.35
CA GLU A 15 15.19 2.69 13.54
C GLU A 15 15.19 1.87 12.25
N SER A 16 14.13 1.98 11.45
CA SER A 16 13.89 1.04 10.34
C SER A 16 14.24 1.59 8.95
N PHE A 17 14.36 2.91 8.79
CA PHE A 17 14.49 3.56 7.49
C PHE A 17 15.48 4.73 7.49
N VAL A 18 16.00 5.03 6.29
CA VAL A 18 16.63 6.32 6.02
C VAL A 18 15.55 7.26 5.51
N CYS A 19 15.19 8.26 6.31
CA CYS A 19 14.10 9.17 6.01
C CYS A 19 14.59 10.46 5.34
N THR A 20 13.87 10.88 4.30
CA THR A 20 14.00 12.20 3.68
C THR A 20 12.61 12.74 3.37
N TYR A 21 12.46 14.05 3.31
CA TYR A 21 11.21 14.70 2.95
C TYR A 21 11.45 15.78 1.91
N LEU A 22 10.49 15.93 1.00
CA LEU A 22 10.48 16.99 -0.01
C LEU A 22 9.15 17.71 0.03
N LYS A 23 9.19 19.03 0.16
CA LYS A 23 8.00 19.88 0.04
C LYS A 23 7.72 20.15 -1.44
N VAL A 24 6.69 19.51 -1.98
CA VAL A 24 6.35 19.57 -3.41
C VAL A 24 5.25 20.59 -3.76
N GLY A 25 4.72 21.33 -2.77
CA GLY A 25 3.70 22.35 -3.00
C GLY A 25 3.49 23.28 -1.79
N THR A 26 2.76 24.37 -2.02
CA THR A 26 2.35 25.33 -0.99
C THR A 26 0.87 25.16 -0.69
N PHE A 27 0.51 25.10 0.59
CA PHE A 27 -0.89 25.28 0.99
C PHE A 27 -1.28 26.75 0.79
N GLN A 28 -2.55 27.01 0.52
CA GLN A 28 -3.12 28.36 0.57
C GLN A 28 -3.99 28.48 1.82
N VAL A 29 -4.13 29.70 2.34
CA VAL A 29 -5.13 29.99 3.37
C VAL A 29 -6.26 30.76 2.70
N VAL A 30 -7.39 30.09 2.49
CA VAL A 30 -8.58 30.69 1.87
C VAL A 30 -9.61 30.93 2.98
N LYS A 31 -9.96 32.19 3.24
CA LYS A 31 -10.89 32.60 4.32
C LYS A 31 -10.46 32.12 5.71
N GLY A 32 -9.16 32.21 6.02
CA GLY A 32 -8.61 31.77 7.31
C GLY A 32 -8.49 30.25 7.47
N GLN A 33 -8.90 29.46 6.46
CA GLN A 33 -8.79 28.01 6.46
C GLN A 33 -7.64 27.56 5.56
N LYS A 34 -6.77 26.71 6.08
CA LYS A 34 -5.69 26.09 5.31
C LYS A 34 -6.30 25.11 4.30
N GLN A 35 -6.16 25.42 3.03
CA GLN A 35 -6.51 24.55 1.91
C GLN A 35 -5.22 24.04 1.25
N GLY A 36 -5.09 22.72 1.12
CA GLY A 36 -3.91 22.05 0.57
C GLY A 36 -2.94 21.53 1.63
N GLY A 37 -1.87 20.86 1.16
CA GLY A 37 -0.93 20.13 2.01
C GLY A 37 -1.17 18.62 2.01
N ASN A 38 -1.48 18.06 0.84
CA ASN A 38 -1.40 16.62 0.65
C ASN A 38 0.03 16.14 0.90
N VAL A 39 0.12 14.91 1.40
CA VAL A 39 1.37 14.23 1.68
C VAL A 39 1.28 12.86 1.02
N ALA A 40 2.40 12.36 0.52
CA ALA A 40 2.53 10.98 0.09
C ALA A 40 3.83 10.44 0.67
N SER A 41 3.77 9.29 1.31
CA SER A 41 4.96 8.62 1.85
C SER A 41 5.33 7.46 0.94
N TYR A 42 6.58 7.43 0.47
CA TYR A 42 7.10 6.37 -0.40
C TYR A 42 8.15 5.57 0.36
N PHE A 43 8.01 4.25 0.34
CA PHE A 43 8.99 3.32 0.87
C PHE A 43 9.75 2.73 -0.31
N CYS A 44 11.03 3.09 -0.43
CA CYS A 44 11.84 2.76 -1.59
C CYS A 44 13.00 1.83 -1.24
N LEU A 45 13.43 1.05 -2.23
CA LEU A 45 14.74 0.40 -2.23
C LEU A 45 15.83 1.42 -2.59
N HIS A 46 17.09 1.04 -2.35
CA HIS A 46 18.25 1.91 -2.58
C HIS A 46 18.42 2.34 -4.05
N ASP A 47 17.85 1.59 -4.98
CA ASP A 47 17.87 1.88 -6.42
C ASP A 47 16.69 2.76 -6.88
N GLY A 48 15.85 3.22 -5.95
CA GLY A 48 14.66 4.02 -6.24
C GLY A 48 13.43 3.20 -6.65
N GLY A 49 13.48 1.87 -6.60
CA GLY A 49 12.30 1.02 -6.78
C GLY A 49 11.33 1.19 -5.62
N VAL A 50 10.07 1.55 -5.92
CA VAL A 50 9.03 1.78 -4.91
C VAL A 50 8.49 0.44 -4.42
N LEU A 51 8.70 0.15 -3.14
CA LEU A 51 8.17 -1.02 -2.46
C LEU A 51 6.75 -0.79 -1.94
N HIS A 52 6.46 0.39 -1.42
CA HIS A 52 5.14 0.74 -0.90
C HIS A 52 4.87 2.24 -1.00
N VAL A 53 3.60 2.63 -1.04
CA VAL A 53 3.20 4.04 -0.97
C VAL A 53 1.95 4.21 -0.11
N VAL A 54 1.94 5.28 0.68
CA VAL A 54 0.78 5.75 1.45
C VAL A 54 0.35 7.08 0.83
N PRO A 55 -0.65 7.07 -0.06
CA PRO A 55 -1.15 8.28 -0.70
C PRO A 55 -2.09 9.04 0.23
N GLY A 56 -1.77 10.30 0.47
CA GLY A 56 -2.62 11.23 1.22
C GLY A 56 -2.29 11.29 2.71
N GLN A 57 -3.05 12.12 3.41
CA GLN A 57 -2.93 12.26 4.85
C GLN A 57 -3.51 11.04 5.57
N VAL A 58 -2.77 10.54 6.55
CA VAL A 58 -3.20 9.46 7.43
C VAL A 58 -2.93 9.84 8.89
N ASN A 59 -3.56 9.14 9.83
CA ASN A 59 -3.23 9.27 11.25
C ASN A 59 -1.97 8.45 11.60
N ALA A 60 -1.45 8.63 12.82
CA ALA A 60 -0.22 7.99 13.28
C ALA A 60 -0.30 6.46 13.23
N ASP A 61 -1.40 5.87 13.72
CA ASP A 61 -1.54 4.42 13.78
C ASP A 61 -1.56 3.79 12.38
N LYS A 62 -2.23 4.45 11.41
CA LYS A 62 -2.24 4.00 10.02
C LYS A 62 -0.86 4.14 9.39
N LEU A 63 -0.15 5.26 9.58
CA LEU A 63 1.21 5.42 9.04
C LEU A 63 2.15 4.36 9.62
N LEU A 64 2.06 4.10 10.92
CA LEU A 64 2.87 3.07 11.59
C LEU A 64 2.54 1.67 11.06
N ALA A 65 1.26 1.34 10.89
CA ALA A 65 0.82 0.06 10.34
C ALA A 65 1.33 -0.14 8.90
N GLU A 66 1.23 0.87 8.04
CA GLU A 66 1.71 0.79 6.66
C GLU A 66 3.24 0.74 6.57
N SER A 67 3.95 1.45 7.47
CA SER A 67 5.42 1.40 7.55
C SER A 67 5.91 0.02 7.99
N ARG A 68 5.25 -0.59 8.98
CA ARG A 68 5.52 -1.97 9.42
C ARG A 68 5.24 -2.97 8.32
N TRP A 69 4.11 -2.81 7.63
CA TRP A 69 3.75 -3.68 6.51
C TRP A 69 4.79 -3.61 5.38
N ALA A 70 5.25 -2.41 5.01
CA ALA A 70 6.31 -2.24 4.00
C ALA A 70 7.61 -2.92 4.43
N TYR A 71 8.03 -2.74 5.68
CA TYR A 71 9.25 -3.35 6.23
C TYR A 71 9.17 -4.88 6.24
N GLU A 72 8.08 -5.45 6.75
CA GLU A 72 7.91 -6.91 6.81
C GLU A 72 7.72 -7.53 5.42
N THR A 73 7.06 -6.83 4.49
CA THR A 73 6.95 -7.27 3.10
C THR A 73 8.33 -7.33 2.44
N ARG A 74 9.20 -6.35 2.70
CA ARG A 74 10.60 -6.37 2.23
C ARG A 74 11.35 -7.59 2.76
N LYS A 75 11.23 -7.85 4.07
CA LYS A 75 11.88 -8.98 4.73
C LYS A 75 11.40 -10.30 4.15
N ALA A 76 10.09 -10.49 4.04
CA ALA A 76 9.51 -11.69 3.45
C ALA A 76 9.96 -11.90 2.00
N ALA A 77 9.91 -10.86 1.16
CA ALA A 77 10.37 -10.92 -0.22
C ALA A 77 11.85 -11.29 -0.32
N ARG A 78 12.71 -10.72 0.54
CA ARG A 78 14.13 -11.08 0.60
C ARG A 78 14.33 -12.54 1.02
N THR A 79 13.66 -12.99 2.08
CA THR A 79 13.75 -14.38 2.55
C THR A 79 13.37 -15.39 1.46
N VAL A 80 12.30 -15.12 0.69
CA VAL A 80 11.85 -16.00 -0.40
C VAL A 80 12.80 -15.96 -1.60
N ALA A 81 13.40 -14.81 -1.88
CA ALA A 81 14.21 -14.59 -3.07
C ALA A 81 15.70 -14.92 -2.88
N THR A 82 16.23 -14.89 -1.66
CA THR A 82 17.65 -15.09 -1.40
C THR A 82 18.01 -16.57 -1.37
N ASN A 83 18.98 -16.97 -2.20
CA ASN A 83 19.64 -18.25 -2.09
C ASN A 83 20.80 -18.12 -1.09
N LEU A 84 20.67 -18.71 0.10
CA LEU A 84 21.67 -18.60 1.17
C LEU A 84 23.02 -19.24 0.82
N VAL A 85 23.04 -20.23 -0.07
CA VAL A 85 24.29 -20.92 -0.47
C VAL A 85 25.11 -20.05 -1.43
N ARG A 86 24.43 -19.31 -2.31
CA ARG A 86 25.08 -18.49 -3.34
C ARG A 86 25.15 -17.01 -2.99
N GLU A 87 24.50 -16.60 -1.90
CA GLU A 87 24.29 -15.21 -1.49
C GLU A 87 23.67 -14.33 -2.61
N THR A 88 22.99 -14.95 -3.57
CA THR A 88 22.33 -14.27 -4.68
C THR A 88 20.84 -14.09 -4.41
N THR A 89 20.29 -12.94 -4.81
CA THR A 89 18.84 -12.68 -4.75
C THR A 89 18.20 -12.86 -6.12
N ASP A 90 17.20 -13.74 -6.21
CA ASP A 90 16.37 -13.93 -7.40
C ASP A 90 15.33 -12.80 -7.49
N MET A 91 15.63 -11.81 -8.33
CA MET A 91 14.77 -10.63 -8.50
C MET A 91 13.40 -10.96 -9.07
N LYS A 92 13.24 -12.08 -9.79
CA LYS A 92 11.93 -12.51 -10.27
C LYS A 92 11.07 -12.94 -9.09
N LYS A 93 11.59 -13.82 -8.22
CA LYS A 93 10.88 -14.26 -7.00
C LYS A 93 10.59 -13.10 -6.06
N TYR A 94 11.52 -12.15 -5.93
CA TYR A 94 11.33 -10.96 -5.12
C TYR A 94 10.12 -10.15 -5.61
N LYS A 95 10.07 -9.85 -6.91
CA LYS A 95 8.95 -9.12 -7.53
C LYS A 95 7.64 -9.90 -7.43
N ASP A 96 7.67 -11.20 -7.68
CA ASP A 96 6.49 -12.07 -7.56
C ASP A 96 5.91 -12.01 -6.12
N GLN A 97 6.76 -12.03 -5.08
CA GLN A 97 6.33 -11.90 -3.70
C GLN A 97 5.74 -10.52 -3.38
N VAL A 98 6.35 -9.45 -3.87
CA VAL A 98 5.83 -8.07 -3.69
C VAL A 98 4.49 -7.90 -4.40
N THR A 99 4.37 -8.39 -5.64
CA THR A 99 3.11 -8.37 -6.40
C THR A 99 2.00 -9.09 -5.65
N ARG A 100 2.28 -10.29 -5.13
CA ARG A 100 1.30 -11.07 -4.37
C ARG A 100 0.87 -10.34 -3.10
N ALA A 101 1.81 -9.83 -2.30
CA ALA A 101 1.51 -9.13 -1.06
C ALA A 101 0.60 -7.90 -1.30
N HIS A 102 0.87 -7.13 -2.36
CA HIS A 102 0.02 -6.01 -2.73
C HIS A 102 -1.35 -6.42 -3.24
N ALA A 103 -1.44 -7.49 -4.04
CA ALA A 103 -2.72 -7.94 -4.53
C ALA A 103 -3.62 -8.49 -3.40
N GLU A 104 -3.03 -9.20 -2.43
CA GLU A 104 -3.74 -9.65 -1.22
C GLU A 104 -4.32 -8.45 -0.47
N ARG A 105 -3.53 -7.39 -0.26
CA ARG A 105 -3.98 -6.14 0.36
C ARG A 105 -5.09 -5.44 -0.43
N TYR A 106 -4.95 -5.40 -1.76
CA TYR A 106 -5.97 -4.82 -2.64
C TYR A 106 -7.33 -5.53 -2.48
N TYR A 107 -7.35 -6.86 -2.51
CA TYR A 107 -8.59 -7.63 -2.37
C TYR A 107 -9.17 -7.60 -0.96
N LEU A 108 -8.30 -7.55 0.07
CA LEU A 108 -8.70 -7.33 1.46
C LEU A 108 -9.50 -6.04 1.62
N GLU A 109 -8.96 -4.94 1.12
CA GLU A 109 -9.59 -3.63 1.27
C GLU A 109 -10.91 -3.56 0.47
N GLN A 110 -10.97 -4.19 -0.70
CA GLN A 110 -12.22 -4.33 -1.46
C GLN A 110 -13.31 -5.08 -0.68
N GLN A 111 -12.97 -6.22 -0.07
CA GLN A 111 -13.93 -7.02 0.70
C GLN A 111 -14.43 -6.25 1.93
N LEU A 112 -13.54 -5.56 2.63
CA LEU A 112 -13.92 -4.71 3.76
C LEU A 112 -14.88 -3.60 3.33
N MET A 113 -14.66 -2.96 2.17
CA MET A 113 -15.57 -1.95 1.65
C MET A 113 -16.93 -2.55 1.25
N ALA A 114 -16.96 -3.73 0.62
CA ALA A 114 -18.20 -4.39 0.25
C ALA A 114 -19.04 -4.81 1.48
N GLY A 115 -18.38 -5.25 2.56
CA GLY A 115 -19.04 -5.62 3.82
C GLY A 115 -19.56 -4.44 4.64
N MET A 116 -19.06 -3.21 4.40
CA MET A 116 -19.49 -1.99 5.07
C MET A 116 -20.66 -1.28 4.37
N MET A 117 -21.13 -1.76 3.21
CA MET A 117 -22.30 -1.21 2.53
C MET A 117 -23.61 -1.70 3.19
N PRO A 118 -24.46 -0.81 3.73
CA PRO A 118 -25.73 -1.18 4.35
C PRO A 118 -26.72 -1.57 3.26
N GLY A 119 -26.80 -2.86 2.93
CA GLY A 119 -27.70 -3.36 1.89
C GLY A 119 -27.50 -4.82 1.49
N GLY A 120 -26.45 -5.48 1.98
CA GLY A 120 -26.29 -6.92 1.82
C GLY A 120 -27.32 -7.70 2.65
N MET A 121 -28.54 -7.85 2.13
CA MET A 121 -29.47 -8.89 2.58
C MET A 121 -28.82 -10.26 2.30
N MET A 122 -27.99 -10.73 3.22
CA MET A 122 -27.65 -12.14 3.31
C MET A 122 -28.91 -12.86 3.78
N GLN A 123 -29.62 -13.45 2.83
CA GLN A 123 -30.71 -14.38 3.07
C GLN A 123 -30.13 -15.60 3.80
N GLY A 124 -30.17 -15.55 5.14
CA GLY A 124 -29.64 -16.59 6.02
C GLY A 124 -30.45 -17.87 5.90
N GLY A 125 -29.95 -18.82 5.10
CA GLY A 125 -30.29 -20.23 5.24
C GLY A 125 -29.65 -20.75 6.53
N MET A 126 -30.47 -20.91 7.58
CA MET A 126 -30.07 -21.60 8.80
C MET A 126 -29.75 -23.06 8.48
N ASN A 127 -28.49 -23.45 8.62
CA ASN A 127 -28.13 -24.85 8.76
C ASN A 127 -27.41 -25.02 10.10
N GLN A 128 -28.14 -25.58 11.08
CA GLN A 128 -27.60 -26.01 12.36
C GLN A 128 -26.87 -27.33 12.14
N GLY A 129 -25.57 -27.38 12.46
CA GLY A 129 -24.87 -28.67 12.53
C GLY A 129 -23.38 -28.55 12.83
N GLY A 130 -23.01 -28.94 14.05
CA GLY A 130 -21.66 -29.45 14.35
C GLY A 130 -20.72 -28.49 15.08
N MET A 131 -20.82 -28.43 16.41
CA MET A 131 -19.71 -27.96 17.24
C MET A 131 -18.62 -29.04 17.27
N GLN A 132 -17.50 -28.79 16.61
CA GLN A 132 -16.26 -29.54 16.81
C GLN A 132 -15.22 -28.58 17.40
N GLN A 133 -14.93 -28.75 18.69
CA GLN A 133 -13.90 -28.02 19.40
C GLN A 133 -12.53 -28.59 19.01
N GLY A 134 -11.75 -27.80 18.27
CA GLY A 134 -10.34 -28.09 17.99
C GLY A 134 -9.55 -26.78 18.00
N GLY A 135 -8.58 -26.67 18.90
CA GLY A 135 -7.71 -25.51 19.09
C GLY A 135 -6.85 -25.24 17.86
N GLY A 136 -7.39 -24.51 16.89
CA GLY A 136 -6.67 -24.02 15.73
C GLY A 136 -5.98 -22.70 16.05
N MET A 137 -4.66 -22.65 15.86
CA MET A 137 -3.94 -21.40 15.69
C MET A 137 -4.71 -20.54 14.69
N MET A 138 -5.00 -19.29 15.04
CA MET A 138 -5.72 -18.34 14.19
C MET A 138 -4.97 -18.13 12.87
N GLN A 139 -5.21 -19.00 11.89
CA GLN A 139 -4.99 -18.68 10.51
C GLN A 139 -5.98 -17.57 10.22
N GLY A 140 -5.46 -16.34 10.07
CA GLY A 140 -6.26 -15.22 9.58
C GLY A 140 -6.99 -15.64 8.30
N PRO A 141 -8.11 -14.98 7.96
CA PRO A 141 -8.92 -15.36 6.82
C PRO A 141 -8.04 -15.55 5.58
N VAL A 142 -8.05 -16.77 5.02
CA VAL A 142 -7.32 -17.08 3.79
C VAL A 142 -8.03 -16.34 2.67
N LEU A 143 -7.45 -15.24 2.18
CA LEU A 143 -8.03 -14.56 1.05
C LEU A 143 -7.82 -15.36 -0.22
N ASN A 144 -8.93 -15.64 -0.89
CA ASN A 144 -8.93 -16.06 -2.28
C ASN A 144 -8.54 -14.87 -3.15
N VAL A 145 -7.24 -14.71 -3.39
CA VAL A 145 -6.75 -13.86 -4.48
C VAL A 145 -7.08 -14.55 -5.79
N PRO A 146 -7.85 -13.92 -6.70
CA PRO A 146 -8.12 -14.50 -8.00
C PRO A 146 -6.82 -14.71 -8.78
N LEU A 147 -6.57 -15.96 -9.20
CA LEU A 147 -5.40 -16.33 -9.99
C LEU A 147 -5.81 -16.69 -11.42
N GLY A 148 -4.99 -16.30 -12.39
CA GLY A 148 -5.09 -16.70 -13.78
C GLY A 148 -4.60 -18.13 -14.00
N LYS A 149 -4.79 -18.66 -15.22
CA LYS A 149 -4.38 -20.03 -15.59
C LYS A 149 -2.89 -20.32 -15.37
N ASN A 150 -2.05 -19.27 -15.41
CA ASN A 150 -0.60 -19.32 -15.19
C ASN A 150 -0.21 -19.04 -13.72
N GLY A 151 -1.17 -18.97 -12.79
CA GLY A 151 -0.92 -18.60 -11.39
C GLY A 151 -0.63 -17.12 -11.17
N SER A 152 -0.74 -16.25 -12.18
CA SER A 152 -0.58 -14.81 -12.00
C SER A 152 -1.81 -14.21 -11.32
N VAL A 153 -1.62 -13.25 -10.43
CA VAL A 153 -2.73 -12.52 -9.82
C VAL A 153 -3.55 -11.80 -10.89
N LEU A 154 -4.85 -12.03 -10.92
CA LEU A 154 -5.78 -11.25 -11.72
C LEU A 154 -6.03 -9.92 -11.02
N LEU A 155 -5.98 -8.82 -11.75
CA LEU A 155 -6.32 -7.48 -11.29
C LEU A 155 -7.15 -6.79 -12.39
N PRO A 156 -8.00 -5.80 -12.06
CA PRO A 156 -8.66 -5.01 -13.09
C PRO A 156 -7.67 -4.42 -14.09
N GLY A 157 -8.11 -4.28 -15.34
CA GLY A 157 -7.29 -3.79 -16.45
C GLY A 157 -6.88 -2.32 -16.30
N SER A 158 -7.67 -1.52 -15.58
CA SER A 158 -7.44 -0.09 -15.34
C SER A 158 -7.50 0.24 -13.85
N LEU A 159 -6.93 1.40 -13.49
CA LEU A 159 -6.91 1.90 -12.12
C LEU A 159 -8.36 2.07 -11.60
N PRO A 160 -8.75 1.41 -10.50
CA PRO A 160 -10.11 1.47 -9.99
C PRO A 160 -10.35 2.79 -9.23
N ARG A 161 -10.76 3.84 -9.95
CA ARG A 161 -10.91 5.21 -9.43
C ARG A 161 -11.97 5.40 -8.34
N HIS A 162 -12.89 4.46 -8.18
CA HIS A 162 -13.94 4.51 -7.16
C HIS A 162 -13.47 4.00 -5.79
N LEU A 163 -12.27 3.42 -5.70
CA LEU A 163 -11.70 2.94 -4.44
C LEU A 163 -10.94 4.04 -3.72
N VAL A 164 -10.68 3.81 -2.42
CA VAL A 164 -9.81 4.69 -1.65
C VAL A 164 -8.38 4.71 -2.22
N PRO A 165 -7.64 5.82 -2.09
CA PRO A 165 -6.27 5.95 -2.61
C PRO A 165 -5.33 4.81 -2.20
N GLN A 166 -5.45 4.29 -0.97
CA GLN A 166 -4.61 3.19 -0.49
C GLN A 166 -4.82 1.89 -1.29
N SER A 167 -6.06 1.56 -1.65
CA SER A 167 -6.35 0.38 -2.48
C SER A 167 -5.87 0.58 -3.91
N GLN A 168 -5.98 1.81 -4.43
CA GLN A 168 -5.41 2.17 -5.73
C GLN A 168 -3.88 2.02 -5.76
N ALA A 169 -3.19 2.38 -4.68
CA ALA A 169 -1.76 2.16 -4.52
C ALA A 169 -1.39 0.68 -4.51
N HIS A 170 -2.12 -0.15 -3.78
CA HIS A 170 -1.93 -1.60 -3.78
C HIS A 170 -2.17 -2.21 -5.18
N TRP A 171 -3.20 -1.77 -5.90
CA TRP A 171 -3.41 -2.18 -7.29
C TRP A 171 -2.21 -1.80 -8.18
N LEU A 172 -1.71 -0.56 -8.07
CA LEU A 172 -0.60 -0.06 -8.88
C LEU A 172 0.67 -0.87 -8.66
N LEU A 173 1.04 -1.08 -7.39
CA LEU A 173 2.28 -1.78 -7.04
C LEU A 173 2.18 -3.30 -7.21
N ALA A 174 0.98 -3.87 -7.22
CA ALA A 174 0.79 -5.26 -7.64
C ALA A 174 1.06 -5.44 -9.14
N ARG A 175 0.61 -4.50 -9.98
CA ARG A 175 0.83 -4.54 -11.45
C ARG A 175 2.25 -4.17 -11.85
N GLN A 176 2.88 -3.26 -11.13
CA GLN A 176 4.21 -2.75 -11.43
C GLN A 176 5.10 -2.82 -10.19
N PRO A 177 5.46 -4.05 -9.74
CA PRO A 177 6.26 -4.23 -8.53
C PRO A 177 7.63 -3.57 -8.71
N LEU A 178 8.01 -2.73 -7.74
CA LEU A 178 9.27 -1.99 -7.75
C LEU A 178 9.44 -1.04 -8.93
N ALA A 179 8.34 -0.52 -9.48
CA ALA A 179 8.40 0.60 -10.41
C ALA A 179 9.21 1.75 -9.81
N LYS A 180 9.96 2.47 -10.64
CA LYS A 180 10.80 3.58 -10.21
C LYS A 180 9.93 4.74 -9.72
N LEU A 181 10.48 5.53 -8.79
CA LEU A 181 9.76 6.64 -8.17
C LEU A 181 9.20 7.63 -9.19
N ASP A 182 9.96 7.97 -10.23
CA ASP A 182 9.53 8.84 -11.35
C ASP A 182 8.34 8.29 -12.16
N THR A 183 8.14 6.97 -12.13
CA THR A 183 7.00 6.29 -12.76
C THR A 183 5.78 6.30 -11.84
N VAL A 184 5.97 6.03 -10.55
CA VAL A 184 4.88 5.92 -9.56
C VAL A 184 4.37 7.31 -9.12
N TYR A 185 5.28 8.27 -8.97
CA TYR A 185 4.99 9.60 -8.45
C TYR A 185 3.88 10.33 -9.24
N PRO A 186 3.92 10.43 -10.59
CA PRO A 186 2.85 11.06 -11.35
C PRO A 186 1.49 10.41 -11.17
N VAL A 187 1.43 9.08 -11.11
CA VAL A 187 0.16 8.36 -10.93
C VAL A 187 -0.44 8.64 -9.56
N VAL A 188 0.37 8.61 -8.50
CA VAL A 188 -0.09 8.89 -7.13
C VAL A 188 -0.66 10.30 -7.01
N TRP A 189 0.09 11.31 -7.44
CA TRP A 189 -0.34 12.69 -7.29
C TRP A 189 -1.52 13.03 -8.19
N THR A 190 -1.44 12.70 -9.48
CA THR A 190 -2.48 13.14 -10.44
C THR A 190 -3.73 12.28 -10.42
N GLN A 191 -3.62 10.97 -10.19
CA GLN A 191 -4.76 10.05 -10.33
C GLN A 191 -5.35 9.63 -8.98
N MET A 192 -4.55 9.53 -7.92
CA MET A 192 -5.03 9.12 -6.59
C MET A 192 -5.35 10.32 -5.69
N LEU A 193 -4.55 11.38 -5.75
CA LEU A 193 -4.71 12.59 -4.93
C LEU A 193 -5.37 13.75 -5.67
N ASN A 194 -5.62 13.61 -6.99
CA ASN A 194 -6.19 14.65 -7.85
C ASN A 194 -5.41 15.98 -7.81
N GLU A 195 -4.09 15.89 -7.66
CA GLU A 195 -3.18 17.03 -7.60
C GLU A 195 -2.50 17.26 -8.95
N GLN A 196 -2.30 18.52 -9.32
CA GLN A 196 -1.54 18.85 -10.52
C GLN A 196 -0.04 18.89 -10.21
N LEU A 197 0.75 18.18 -11.03
CA LEU A 197 2.19 18.30 -10.97
C LEU A 197 2.64 19.54 -11.73
N SER A 198 3.33 20.44 -11.04
CA SER A 198 3.96 21.58 -11.69
C SER A 198 5.16 21.11 -12.50
N THR A 199 5.14 21.35 -13.81
CA THR A 199 6.26 21.06 -14.72
C THR A 199 7.27 22.20 -14.80
N LEU A 200 7.06 23.28 -14.04
CA LEU A 200 7.95 24.43 -14.04
C LEU A 200 9.23 24.11 -13.24
N PRO A 201 10.42 24.44 -13.78
CA PRO A 201 11.68 24.22 -13.06
C PRO A 201 11.68 24.99 -11.74
N VAL A 202 12.05 24.31 -10.66
CA VAL A 202 12.08 24.84 -9.27
C VAL A 202 12.93 26.12 -9.14
N VAL A 203 13.84 26.35 -10.07
CA VAL A 203 14.76 27.51 -10.11
C VAL A 203 14.06 28.85 -10.39
N LYS A 204 12.78 28.85 -10.82
CA LYS A 204 12.02 30.09 -11.11
C LYS A 204 10.77 30.24 -10.24
N ARG A 205 10.89 30.09 -8.92
CA ARG A 205 9.85 30.46 -7.96
C ARG A 205 10.37 31.47 -6.96
#